data_AF-A0A0G1MTS5-F1
#
_entry.id   AF-A0A0G1MTS5-F1
#
_cell.length_a   1.000
_cell.length_b   1.000
_cell.length_c   1.000
_cell.angle_alpha   90.00
_cell.angle_beta   90.00
_cell.angle_gamma   90.00
#
_symmetry.space_group_name_H-M   'P 1'
#
loop_
_entity.id
_entity.type
_entity.pdbx_description
1 polymer ?
#
loop_
_entity_poly.entity_id
_entity_poly.type
_entity_poly.pdbx_seq_one_letter_code
_entity_poly.pdbx_strand_id
1 'polypeptide(L)'
;MKTLRERLTEARAKKVAVGHFNISNLETLWGIFHAAQNIATPVIIGLSDGERDFVGVRQAVALVKSLRDQFDFPIFINADHVSSFERYKEAIDAGFDAAMFDGSELPLAENIKITKQCVEYARQKNSEIVTEGEIGFIGKSSKIHDVLPVGAALTEEMLTKPIDAKKFVAETGVDLLAPAIGNIHGMLRNAKNPALHIGRIKEISEAVNIPLVLHGGSGSAPEEFQAAIAAGVTIVHINTELRVAYRQALQKSLQENPEEVAPYKYLKEPLKAVQKVVEEKLKIFNKI
;
A
#
# COMPACT_ATOMS: atom_id res chain seq x y z
N MET A 1 5.49 -20.71 7.06
CA MET A 1 5.05 -19.33 7.35
C MET A 1 3.55 -19.19 7.11
N LYS A 2 2.82 -18.42 7.95
CA LYS A 2 1.39 -18.11 7.74
C LYS A 2 1.16 -17.32 6.46
N THR A 3 0.01 -17.51 5.80
CA THR A 3 -0.34 -16.83 4.54
C THR A 3 -0.74 -15.37 4.79
N LEU A 4 -0.76 -14.55 3.73
CA LEU A 4 -1.15 -13.15 3.85
C LEU A 4 -2.59 -13.03 4.41
N ARG A 5 -3.52 -13.86 3.94
CA ARG A 5 -4.91 -13.90 4.44
C ARG A 5 -4.98 -14.16 5.95
N GLU A 6 -4.19 -15.11 6.45
CA GLU A 6 -4.11 -15.40 7.88
C GLU A 6 -3.58 -14.20 8.67
N ARG A 7 -2.52 -13.54 8.18
CA ARG A 7 -1.97 -12.34 8.82
C ARG A 7 -2.96 -11.18 8.86
N LEU A 8 -3.70 -10.96 7.79
CA LEU A 8 -4.73 -9.92 7.73
C LEU A 8 -5.91 -10.22 8.66
N THR A 9 -6.30 -11.50 8.76
CA THR A 9 -7.32 -11.94 9.72
C THR A 9 -6.90 -11.66 11.16
N GLU A 10 -5.65 -11.99 11.51
CA GLU A 10 -5.08 -11.69 12.83
C GLU A 10 -5.01 -10.19 13.12
N ALA A 11 -4.56 -9.39 12.16
CA ALA A 11 -4.45 -7.93 12.29
C ALA A 11 -5.83 -7.30 12.54
N ARG A 12 -6.84 -7.71 11.75
CA ARG A 12 -8.22 -7.24 11.91
C ARG A 12 -8.81 -7.60 13.27
N ALA A 13 -8.58 -8.84 13.74
CA ALA A 13 -9.04 -9.28 15.06
C ALA A 13 -8.39 -8.49 16.20
N LYS A 14 -7.10 -8.13 16.07
CA LYS A 14 -6.34 -7.35 17.04
C LYS A 14 -6.57 -5.83 16.93
N LYS A 15 -7.30 -5.37 15.90
CA LYS A 15 -7.47 -3.94 15.58
C LYS A 15 -6.11 -3.24 15.46
N VAL A 16 -5.23 -3.84 14.67
CA VAL A 16 -3.94 -3.31 14.20
C VAL A 16 -3.90 -3.40 12.67
N ALA A 17 -2.93 -2.74 12.03
CA ALA A 17 -2.76 -2.82 10.58
C ALA A 17 -1.38 -3.33 10.15
N VAL A 18 -1.39 -4.01 9.01
CA VAL A 18 -0.18 -4.39 8.28
C VAL A 18 0.26 -3.19 7.43
N GLY A 19 1.53 -2.82 7.55
CA GLY A 19 2.09 -1.76 6.72
C GLY A 19 2.37 -2.26 5.31
N HIS A 20 1.93 -1.49 4.32
CA HIS A 20 2.31 -1.63 2.91
C HIS A 20 3.19 -0.46 2.51
N PHE A 21 4.38 -0.76 2.01
CA PHE A 21 5.40 0.21 1.70
C PHE A 21 5.97 -0.06 0.32
N ASN A 22 5.92 0.93 -0.57
CA ASN A 22 6.45 0.76 -1.91
C ASN A 22 7.98 0.80 -1.95
N ILE A 23 8.57 0.07 -2.91
CA ILE A 23 10.00 0.13 -3.21
C ILE A 23 10.25 0.57 -4.64
N SER A 24 11.41 1.19 -4.86
CA SER A 24 11.95 1.47 -6.20
C SER A 24 13.42 1.06 -6.32
N ASN A 25 14.01 0.53 -5.25
CA ASN A 25 15.40 0.10 -5.19
C ASN A 25 15.62 -0.86 -3.99
N LEU A 26 16.83 -1.39 -3.87
CA LEU A 26 17.19 -2.40 -2.87
C LEU A 26 17.34 -1.79 -1.46
N GLU A 27 17.79 -0.55 -1.36
CA GLU A 27 18.01 0.14 -0.09
C GLU A 27 16.71 0.44 0.63
N THR A 28 15.67 0.82 -0.11
CA THR A 28 14.32 1.01 0.46
C THR A 28 13.77 -0.33 0.94
N LEU A 29 13.96 -1.42 0.18
CA LEU A 29 13.56 -2.76 0.59
C LEU A 29 14.24 -3.17 1.91
N TRP A 30 15.56 -2.99 2.03
CA TRP A 30 16.27 -3.27 3.28
C TRP A 30 15.79 -2.40 4.44
N GLY A 31 15.56 -1.11 4.19
CA GLY A 31 15.02 -0.20 5.21
C GLY A 31 13.68 -0.67 5.75
N ILE A 32 12.75 -1.05 4.86
CA ILE A 32 11.43 -1.60 5.24
C ILE A 32 11.59 -2.93 5.99
N PHE A 33 12.42 -3.84 5.47
CA PHE A 33 12.63 -5.16 6.07
C PHE A 33 13.21 -5.07 7.48
N HIS A 34 14.27 -4.28 7.68
CA HIS A 34 14.88 -4.09 9.00
C HIS A 34 13.91 -3.46 10.00
N ALA A 35 13.13 -2.47 9.56
CA ALA A 35 12.10 -1.87 10.39
C ALA A 35 11.06 -2.92 10.84
N ALA A 36 10.52 -3.69 9.90
CA ALA A 36 9.55 -4.74 10.20
C ALA A 36 10.14 -5.82 11.12
N GLN A 37 11.39 -6.21 10.91
CA GLN A 37 12.10 -7.18 11.75
C GLN A 37 12.26 -6.67 13.18
N ASN A 38 12.68 -5.41 13.35
CA ASN A 38 12.85 -4.79 14.67
C ASN A 38 11.54 -4.67 15.46
N ILE A 39 10.44 -4.38 14.77
CA ILE A 39 9.11 -4.25 15.38
C ILE A 39 8.40 -5.62 15.49
N ALA A 40 8.95 -6.66 14.85
CA ALA A 40 8.40 -8.01 14.78
C ALA A 40 6.96 -8.08 14.22
N THR A 41 6.69 -7.32 13.16
CA THR A 41 5.37 -7.27 12.50
C THR A 41 5.45 -7.69 11.04
N PRO A 42 4.40 -8.32 10.47
CA PRO A 42 4.36 -8.60 9.05
C PRO A 42 4.37 -7.31 8.23
N VAL A 43 4.88 -7.39 7.00
CA VAL A 43 4.98 -6.22 6.11
C VAL A 43 4.69 -6.61 4.66
N ILE A 44 4.12 -5.68 3.89
CA ILE A 44 3.86 -5.84 2.46
C ILE A 44 4.74 -4.86 1.68
N ILE A 45 5.43 -5.38 0.67
CA ILE A 45 6.26 -4.63 -0.26
C ILE A 45 5.44 -4.31 -1.51
N GLY A 46 5.13 -3.03 -1.70
CA GLY A 46 4.40 -2.54 -2.86
C GLY A 46 5.31 -2.23 -4.04
N LEU A 47 4.84 -2.51 -5.24
CA LEU A 47 5.38 -1.91 -6.46
C LEU A 47 4.22 -1.53 -7.35
N SER A 48 4.10 -0.26 -7.71
CA SER A 48 3.21 0.26 -8.75
C SER A 48 3.66 -0.15 -10.15
N ASP A 49 2.89 0.16 -11.19
CA ASP A 49 3.30 -0.11 -12.58
C ASP A 49 4.68 0.48 -12.91
N GLY A 50 4.92 1.76 -12.61
CA GLY A 50 6.21 2.40 -12.87
C GLY A 50 7.35 1.81 -12.04
N GLU A 51 7.08 1.38 -10.81
CA GLU A 51 8.09 0.71 -9.97
C GLU A 51 8.40 -0.70 -10.49
N ARG A 52 7.41 -1.42 -11.01
CA ARG A 52 7.61 -2.72 -11.67
C ARG A 52 8.41 -2.58 -12.98
N ASP A 53 8.16 -1.53 -13.76
CA ASP A 53 8.91 -1.25 -14.98
C ASP A 53 10.38 -0.89 -14.67
N PHE A 54 10.63 -0.19 -13.56
CA PHE A 54 11.97 0.21 -13.14
C PHE A 54 12.76 -0.91 -12.45
N VAL A 55 12.16 -1.61 -11.48
CA VAL A 55 12.82 -2.66 -10.69
C VAL A 55 12.84 -4.00 -11.43
N GLY A 56 11.81 -4.27 -12.24
CA GLY A 56 11.55 -5.56 -12.86
C GLY A 56 10.60 -6.43 -12.03
N VAL A 57 9.56 -6.96 -12.68
CA VAL A 57 8.50 -7.76 -12.03
C VAL A 57 9.08 -9.02 -11.36
N ARG A 58 9.86 -9.81 -12.09
CA ARG A 58 10.45 -11.06 -11.57
C ARG A 58 11.58 -10.80 -10.58
N GLN A 59 12.34 -9.72 -10.80
CA GLN A 59 13.43 -9.29 -9.92
C GLN A 59 12.87 -8.90 -8.54
N ALA A 60 11.77 -8.16 -8.50
CA ALA A 60 11.11 -7.80 -7.24
C ALA A 60 10.67 -9.03 -6.44
N VAL A 61 10.05 -10.03 -7.10
CA VAL A 61 9.66 -11.30 -6.47
C VAL A 61 10.90 -12.05 -5.94
N ALA A 62 11.98 -12.11 -6.73
CA ALA A 62 13.22 -12.76 -6.32
C ALA A 62 13.86 -12.11 -5.09
N LEU A 63 13.86 -10.77 -5.00
CA LEU A 63 14.37 -10.02 -3.86
C LEU A 63 13.57 -10.34 -2.58
N VAL A 64 12.24 -10.31 -2.65
CA VAL A 64 11.39 -10.62 -1.49
C VAL A 64 11.51 -12.09 -1.09
N LYS A 65 11.57 -13.01 -2.07
CA LYS A 65 11.80 -14.43 -1.81
C LYS A 65 13.15 -14.67 -1.11
N SER A 66 14.22 -13.99 -1.54
CA SER A 66 15.54 -14.09 -0.89
C SER A 66 15.47 -13.74 0.60
N LEU A 67 14.72 -12.71 0.97
CA LEU A 67 14.55 -12.32 2.38
C LEU A 67 13.74 -13.36 3.16
N ARG A 68 12.68 -13.93 2.57
CA ARG A 68 11.93 -15.02 3.21
C ARG A 68 12.80 -16.23 3.47
N ASP A 69 13.54 -16.68 2.45
CA ASP A 69 14.36 -17.89 2.52
C ASP A 69 15.49 -17.75 3.56
N GLN A 70 16.07 -16.55 3.67
CA GLN A 70 17.16 -16.29 4.61
C GLN A 70 16.69 -16.09 6.06
N PHE A 71 15.54 -15.46 6.27
CA PHE A 71 15.15 -14.96 7.60
C PHE A 71 13.87 -15.58 8.18
N ASP A 72 13.14 -16.42 7.43
CA ASP A 72 11.82 -16.98 7.80
C ASP A 72 10.84 -15.90 8.32
N PHE A 73 10.79 -14.77 7.62
CA PHE A 73 10.05 -13.58 8.05
C PHE A 73 8.79 -13.33 7.21
N PRO A 74 7.64 -12.90 7.81
CA PRO A 74 6.39 -12.61 7.11
C PRO A 74 6.43 -11.30 6.30
N ILE A 75 7.22 -11.29 5.24
CA ILE A 75 7.29 -10.23 4.23
C ILE A 75 6.51 -10.67 2.98
N PHE A 76 5.55 -9.87 2.51
CA PHE A 76 4.71 -10.15 1.34
C PHE A 76 5.01 -9.17 0.20
N ILE A 77 4.64 -9.50 -1.04
CA ILE A 77 4.81 -8.61 -2.20
C ILE A 77 3.46 -8.35 -2.87
N ASN A 78 3.21 -7.07 -3.20
CA ASN A 78 1.95 -6.58 -3.74
C ASN A 78 2.16 -5.80 -5.04
N ALA A 79 1.40 -6.17 -6.07
CA ALA A 79 1.31 -5.41 -7.31
C ALA A 79 0.31 -4.27 -7.10
N ASP A 80 0.84 -3.09 -6.82
CA ASP A 80 0.10 -1.88 -6.50
C ASP A 80 -0.41 -1.19 -7.78
N HIS A 81 -1.56 -0.51 -7.68
CA HIS A 81 -2.27 0.20 -8.76
C HIS A 81 -2.02 -0.36 -10.18
N VAL A 82 -2.47 -1.60 -10.43
CA VAL A 82 -2.26 -2.25 -11.72
C VAL A 82 -3.26 -1.69 -12.75
N SER A 83 -2.74 -1.09 -13.83
CA SER A 83 -3.56 -0.37 -14.81
C SER A 83 -4.31 -1.25 -15.83
N SER A 84 -3.95 -2.52 -15.97
CA SER A 84 -4.60 -3.42 -16.93
C SER A 84 -4.64 -4.87 -16.46
N PHE A 85 -5.58 -5.64 -17.01
CA PHE A 85 -5.68 -7.07 -16.74
C PHE A 85 -4.42 -7.83 -17.18
N GLU A 86 -3.80 -7.44 -18.28
CA GLU A 86 -2.57 -8.06 -18.78
C GLU A 86 -1.41 -7.90 -17.81
N ARG A 87 -1.24 -6.70 -17.25
CA ARG A 87 -0.20 -6.41 -16.24
C ARG A 87 -0.54 -7.07 -14.91
N TYR A 88 -1.83 -7.23 -14.60
CA TYR A 88 -2.27 -7.99 -13.43
C TYR A 88 -1.84 -9.45 -13.55
N LYS A 89 -2.12 -10.08 -14.70
CA LYS A 89 -1.71 -11.45 -14.99
C LYS A 89 -0.20 -11.62 -14.91
N GLU A 90 0.56 -10.68 -15.46
CA GLU A 90 2.03 -10.71 -15.42
C GLU A 90 2.55 -10.76 -13.97
N ALA A 91 2.02 -9.91 -13.09
CA ALA A 91 2.41 -9.91 -11.68
C ALA A 91 2.04 -11.23 -10.98
N ILE A 92 0.82 -11.72 -11.19
CA ILE A 92 0.35 -13.00 -10.63
C ILE A 92 1.24 -14.16 -11.11
N ASP A 93 1.51 -14.24 -12.42
CA ASP A 93 2.34 -15.30 -13.01
C ASP A 93 3.81 -15.22 -12.55
N ALA A 94 4.29 -14.03 -12.18
CA ALA A 94 5.63 -13.85 -11.63
C ALA A 94 5.76 -14.32 -10.17
N GLY A 95 4.65 -14.47 -9.44
CA GLY A 95 4.64 -14.94 -8.06
C GLY A 95 4.38 -13.85 -7.01
N PHE A 96 3.63 -12.81 -7.35
CA PHE A 96 3.15 -11.85 -6.35
C PHE A 96 2.11 -12.48 -5.40
N ASP A 97 2.17 -12.16 -4.10
CA ASP A 97 1.21 -12.68 -3.12
C ASP A 97 -0.12 -11.93 -3.14
N ALA A 98 -0.08 -10.66 -3.57
CA ALA A 98 -1.25 -9.81 -3.73
C ALA A 98 -1.16 -8.92 -4.97
N ALA A 99 -2.31 -8.55 -5.52
CA ALA A 99 -2.37 -7.60 -6.62
C ALA A 99 -3.71 -6.84 -6.61
N MET A 100 -3.64 -5.58 -7.04
CA MET A 100 -4.78 -4.67 -7.07
C MET A 100 -5.01 -4.11 -8.46
N PHE A 101 -6.20 -4.31 -9.01
CA PHE A 101 -6.60 -3.62 -10.23
C PHE A 101 -7.15 -2.23 -9.89
N ASP A 102 -6.55 -1.19 -10.47
CA ASP A 102 -7.00 0.19 -10.28
C ASP A 102 -8.05 0.53 -11.35
N GLY A 103 -9.31 0.26 -11.00
CA GLY A 103 -10.48 0.66 -11.77
C GLY A 103 -11.15 1.94 -11.25
N SER A 104 -10.45 2.74 -10.43
CA SER A 104 -11.04 3.88 -9.69
C SER A 104 -11.66 4.96 -10.59
N GLU A 105 -11.14 5.13 -11.79
CA GLU A 105 -11.64 6.08 -12.80
C GLU A 105 -12.71 5.48 -13.74
N LEU A 106 -12.94 4.17 -13.67
CA LEU A 106 -13.93 3.50 -14.51
C LEU A 106 -15.32 3.64 -13.92
N PRO A 107 -16.38 3.64 -14.76
CA PRO A 107 -17.74 3.43 -14.27
C PRO A 107 -17.82 2.15 -13.43
N LEU A 108 -18.56 2.19 -12.32
CA LEU A 108 -18.61 1.08 -11.35
C LEU A 108 -18.88 -0.29 -11.99
N ALA A 109 -19.77 -0.36 -12.99
CA ALA A 109 -20.08 -1.62 -13.69
C ALA A 109 -18.88 -2.18 -14.48
N GLU A 110 -18.06 -1.32 -15.06
CA GLU A 110 -16.87 -1.72 -15.79
C GLU A 110 -15.74 -2.12 -14.83
N ASN A 111 -15.56 -1.37 -13.75
CA ASN A 111 -14.64 -1.72 -12.67
C ASN A 111 -14.98 -3.10 -12.08
N ILE A 112 -16.26 -3.37 -11.77
CA ILE A 112 -16.71 -4.69 -11.30
C ILE A 112 -16.36 -5.79 -12.31
N LYS A 113 -16.64 -5.57 -13.60
CA LYS A 113 -16.39 -6.55 -14.65
C LYS A 113 -14.91 -6.95 -14.71
N ILE A 114 -14.00 -5.98 -14.74
CA ILE A 114 -12.56 -6.25 -14.87
C ILE A 114 -11.99 -6.79 -13.56
N THR A 115 -12.35 -6.20 -12.42
CA THR A 115 -11.91 -6.69 -11.10
C THR A 115 -12.33 -8.14 -10.88
N LYS A 116 -13.55 -8.53 -11.30
CA LYS A 116 -13.99 -9.93 -11.24
C LYS A 116 -13.09 -10.86 -12.06
N GLN A 117 -12.69 -10.44 -13.27
CA GLN A 117 -11.75 -11.21 -14.10
C GLN A 117 -10.39 -11.38 -13.42
N CYS A 118 -9.89 -10.34 -12.74
CA CYS A 118 -8.67 -10.40 -11.94
C CYS A 118 -8.78 -11.40 -10.79
N VAL A 119 -9.88 -11.36 -10.02
CA VAL A 119 -10.15 -12.31 -8.92
C VAL A 119 -10.21 -13.76 -9.42
N GLU A 120 -10.94 -14.00 -10.52
CA GLU A 120 -11.06 -15.33 -11.13
C GLU A 120 -9.69 -15.86 -11.59
N TYR A 121 -8.87 -15.01 -12.22
CA TYR A 121 -7.53 -15.37 -12.66
C TYR A 121 -6.60 -15.70 -11.49
N ALA A 122 -6.57 -14.85 -10.45
CA ALA A 122 -5.75 -15.07 -9.26
C ALA A 122 -6.09 -16.41 -8.60
N ARG A 123 -7.39 -16.68 -8.39
CA ARG A 123 -7.87 -17.94 -7.81
C ARG A 123 -7.54 -19.17 -8.64
N GLN A 124 -7.60 -19.06 -9.97
CA GLN A 124 -7.22 -20.15 -10.87
C GLN A 124 -5.73 -20.51 -10.72
N LYS A 125 -4.87 -19.52 -10.46
CA LYS A 125 -3.43 -19.70 -10.33
C LYS A 125 -3.03 -20.21 -8.96
N ASN A 126 -3.55 -19.58 -7.91
CA ASN A 126 -3.30 -19.96 -6.53
C ASN A 126 -4.35 -19.29 -5.64
N SER A 127 -5.12 -20.08 -4.88
CA SER A 127 -6.18 -19.59 -4.00
C SER A 127 -5.68 -18.69 -2.86
N GLU A 128 -4.38 -18.76 -2.52
CA GLU A 128 -3.78 -17.92 -1.48
C GLU A 128 -3.48 -16.50 -1.95
N ILE A 129 -3.47 -16.24 -3.26
CA ILE A 129 -3.29 -14.90 -3.80
C ILE A 129 -4.45 -14.02 -3.36
N VAL A 130 -4.12 -12.81 -2.92
CA VAL A 130 -5.07 -11.82 -2.43
C VAL A 130 -5.33 -10.79 -3.53
N THR A 131 -6.59 -10.64 -3.91
CA THR A 131 -7.00 -9.59 -4.86
C THR A 131 -7.66 -8.43 -4.13
N GLU A 132 -7.14 -7.23 -4.36
CA GLU A 132 -7.72 -5.99 -3.90
C GLU A 132 -8.45 -5.27 -5.04
N GLY A 133 -9.57 -4.61 -4.73
CA GLY A 133 -10.24 -3.70 -5.65
C GLY A 133 -10.40 -2.30 -5.05
N GLU A 134 -10.44 -1.30 -5.92
CA GLU A 134 -10.62 0.11 -5.55
C GLU A 134 -12.00 0.64 -5.96
N ILE A 135 -12.59 1.50 -5.12
CA ILE A 135 -13.75 2.31 -5.48
C ILE A 135 -13.51 3.76 -5.10
N GLY A 136 -13.84 4.65 -6.03
CA GLY A 136 -13.66 6.10 -5.88
C GLY A 136 -12.23 6.52 -6.17
N PHE A 137 -12.05 7.78 -6.54
CA PHE A 137 -10.77 8.31 -7.01
C PHE A 137 -10.14 9.23 -5.97
N ILE A 138 -8.85 9.01 -5.65
CA ILE A 138 -8.09 9.80 -4.67
C ILE A 138 -6.79 10.40 -5.27
N GLY A 139 -6.65 10.38 -6.60
CA GLY A 139 -5.45 10.79 -7.32
C GLY A 139 -4.41 9.68 -7.45
N LYS A 140 -3.59 9.69 -8.51
CA LYS A 140 -2.72 8.54 -8.88
C LYS A 140 -1.26 8.60 -8.40
N SER A 141 -0.78 9.76 -7.95
CA SER A 141 0.66 10.00 -7.78
C SER A 141 1.08 10.21 -6.35
N SER A 142 1.89 9.29 -5.82
CA SER A 142 2.61 9.43 -4.55
C SER A 142 3.78 10.42 -4.70
N LYS A 143 3.46 11.72 -4.60
CA LYS A 143 4.42 12.84 -4.71
C LYS A 143 4.05 13.99 -3.77
N ILE A 144 4.89 15.01 -3.72
CA ILE A 144 4.52 16.31 -3.14
C ILE A 144 3.69 17.08 -4.17
N HIS A 145 2.51 17.53 -3.77
CA HIS A 145 1.60 18.30 -4.61
C HIS A 145 1.55 19.75 -4.15
N ASP A 146 1.44 20.66 -5.11
CA ASP A 146 1.26 22.09 -4.83
C ASP A 146 -0.23 22.44 -4.61
N VAL A 147 -1.13 21.66 -5.20
CA VAL A 147 -2.58 21.78 -5.08
C VAL A 147 -3.23 20.41 -4.95
N LEU A 148 -4.48 20.36 -4.50
CA LEU A 148 -5.25 19.11 -4.43
C LEU A 148 -5.41 18.48 -5.83
N PRO A 149 -5.30 17.16 -5.96
CA PRO A 149 -5.58 16.47 -7.22
C PRO A 149 -7.01 16.74 -7.69
N VAL A 150 -7.16 17.15 -8.95
CA VAL A 150 -8.48 17.40 -9.55
C VAL A 150 -9.27 16.10 -9.58
N GLY A 151 -10.51 16.13 -9.11
CA GLY A 151 -11.42 14.98 -9.10
C GLY A 151 -11.27 14.05 -7.90
N ALA A 152 -10.29 14.27 -7.02
CA ALA A 152 -10.18 13.49 -5.79
C ALA A 152 -11.49 13.59 -4.97
N ALA A 153 -11.94 12.46 -4.44
CA ALA A 153 -13.14 12.34 -3.65
C ALA A 153 -12.91 12.92 -2.24
N LEU A 154 -13.17 14.23 -2.13
CA LEU A 154 -12.94 15.01 -0.91
C LEU A 154 -14.23 15.50 -0.25
N THR A 155 -15.37 15.39 -0.93
CA THR A 155 -16.69 15.72 -0.37
C THR A 155 -17.47 14.45 -0.07
N GLU A 156 -18.40 14.52 0.88
CA GLU A 156 -19.15 13.37 1.38
C GLU A 156 -19.94 12.62 0.29
N GLU A 157 -20.38 13.35 -0.74
CA GLU A 157 -21.09 12.83 -1.91
C GLU A 157 -20.18 12.04 -2.86
N MET A 158 -18.89 12.41 -2.93
CA MET A 158 -17.88 11.77 -3.78
C MET A 158 -17.24 10.56 -3.09
N LEU A 159 -17.31 10.48 -1.76
CA LEU A 159 -16.80 9.34 -1.01
C LEU A 159 -17.51 8.05 -1.40
N THR A 160 -16.79 6.93 -1.30
CA THR A 160 -17.34 5.60 -1.56
C THR A 160 -18.58 5.36 -0.72
N LYS A 161 -19.69 4.98 -1.34
CA LYS A 161 -20.94 4.72 -0.62
C LYS A 161 -20.95 3.28 -0.10
N PRO A 162 -21.46 3.01 1.11
CA PRO A 162 -21.54 1.65 1.65
C PRO A 162 -22.31 0.67 0.76
N ILE A 163 -23.35 1.15 0.07
CA ILE A 163 -24.15 0.35 -0.86
C ILE A 163 -23.33 -0.07 -2.09
N ASP A 164 -22.52 0.83 -2.63
CA ASP A 164 -21.67 0.56 -3.79
C ASP A 164 -20.52 -0.38 -3.41
N ALA A 165 -19.93 -0.19 -2.23
CA ALA A 165 -18.93 -1.09 -1.66
C ALA A 165 -19.47 -2.52 -1.48
N LYS A 166 -20.67 -2.65 -0.89
CA LYS A 166 -21.33 -3.95 -0.71
C LYS A 166 -21.60 -4.64 -2.05
N LYS A 167 -22.13 -3.90 -3.02
CA LYS A 167 -22.37 -4.40 -4.38
C LYS A 167 -21.07 -4.88 -5.03
N PHE A 168 -20.03 -4.05 -4.98
CA PHE A 168 -18.74 -4.34 -5.58
C PHE A 168 -18.12 -5.61 -5.01
N VAL A 169 -18.06 -5.75 -3.68
CA VAL A 169 -17.50 -6.94 -3.03
C VAL A 169 -18.31 -8.19 -3.35
N ALA A 170 -19.64 -8.09 -3.37
CA ALA A 170 -20.50 -9.22 -3.71
C ALA A 170 -20.35 -9.68 -5.18
N GLU A 171 -20.21 -8.76 -6.12
CA GLU A 171 -20.14 -9.07 -7.55
C GLU A 171 -18.75 -9.47 -8.03
N THR A 172 -17.70 -8.91 -7.42
CA THR A 172 -16.29 -9.21 -7.77
C THR A 172 -15.72 -10.37 -6.97
N GLY A 173 -16.12 -10.50 -5.70
CA GLY A 173 -15.52 -11.43 -4.76
C GLY A 173 -14.08 -11.06 -4.35
N VAL A 174 -13.69 -9.78 -4.39
CA VAL A 174 -12.38 -9.33 -3.88
C VAL A 174 -12.16 -9.70 -2.42
N ASP A 175 -10.89 -9.84 -2.05
CA ASP A 175 -10.48 -10.17 -0.69
C ASP A 175 -10.25 -8.93 0.17
N LEU A 176 -9.93 -7.81 -0.49
CA LEU A 176 -9.66 -6.51 0.10
C LEU A 176 -10.38 -5.41 -0.68
N LEU A 177 -10.76 -4.34 0.01
CA LEU A 177 -11.36 -3.16 -0.60
C LEU A 177 -10.63 -1.89 -0.17
N ALA A 178 -10.22 -1.08 -1.15
CA ALA A 178 -9.77 0.28 -0.98
C ALA A 178 -10.89 1.27 -1.34
N PRO A 179 -11.57 1.86 -0.33
CA PRO A 179 -12.56 2.91 -0.57
C PRO A 179 -11.93 4.30 -0.57
N ALA A 180 -12.43 5.20 -1.43
CA ALA A 180 -12.22 6.62 -1.27
C ALA A 180 -12.93 7.16 -0.01
N ILE A 181 -12.14 7.67 0.95
CA ILE A 181 -12.59 8.09 2.29
C ILE A 181 -12.11 9.50 2.67
N GLY A 182 -11.78 10.32 1.67
CA GLY A 182 -11.51 11.75 1.83
C GLY A 182 -10.06 12.15 1.72
N ASN A 183 -9.12 11.20 1.65
CA ASN A 183 -7.69 11.50 1.51
C ASN A 183 -7.21 11.48 0.05
N ILE A 184 -5.90 11.71 -0.14
CA ILE A 184 -5.25 11.77 -1.45
C ILE A 184 -3.99 10.92 -1.47
N HIS A 185 -3.55 10.48 -2.65
CA HIS A 185 -2.15 10.08 -2.82
C HIS A 185 -1.24 11.29 -2.74
N GLY A 186 -0.12 11.16 -2.02
CA GLY A 186 0.85 12.24 -1.90
C GLY A 186 0.71 13.08 -0.64
N MET A 187 1.44 14.18 -0.59
CA MET A 187 1.34 15.17 0.48
C MET A 187 1.28 16.56 -0.11
N LEU A 188 0.45 17.44 0.47
CA LEU A 188 0.45 18.85 0.11
C LEU A 188 1.69 19.55 0.65
N ARG A 189 2.33 20.37 -0.19
CA ARG A 189 3.56 21.09 0.20
C ARG A 189 3.32 22.11 1.30
N ASN A 190 2.23 22.88 1.16
CA ASN A 190 1.97 24.09 1.96
C ASN A 190 0.65 24.00 2.73
N ALA A 191 0.10 22.80 2.90
CA ALA A 191 -1.15 22.56 3.62
C ALA A 191 -1.14 21.17 4.25
N LYS A 192 -2.03 20.95 5.23
CA LYS A 192 -2.30 19.60 5.72
C LYS A 192 -3.09 18.83 4.67
N ASN A 193 -2.85 17.52 4.58
CA ASN A 193 -3.71 16.66 3.78
C ASN A 193 -5.15 16.69 4.31
N PRO A 194 -6.15 16.45 3.43
CA PRO A 194 -7.53 16.27 3.84
C PRO A 194 -7.69 15.17 4.91
N ALA A 195 -8.63 15.38 5.82
CA ALA A 195 -8.88 14.48 6.93
C ALA A 195 -9.62 13.20 6.50
N LEU A 196 -9.41 12.11 7.24
CA LEU A 196 -10.11 10.85 7.02
C LEU A 196 -11.57 10.91 7.52
N HIS A 197 -12.52 10.44 6.71
CA HIS A 197 -13.92 10.32 7.12
C HIS A 197 -14.17 9.00 7.88
N ILE A 198 -13.79 8.97 9.17
CA ILE A 198 -13.85 7.76 10.02
C ILE A 198 -15.26 7.15 10.10
N GLY A 199 -16.30 7.98 10.15
CA GLY A 199 -17.69 7.51 10.10
C GLY A 199 -17.98 6.70 8.85
N ARG A 200 -17.54 7.19 7.69
CA ARG A 200 -17.70 6.49 6.40
C ARG A 200 -16.92 5.18 6.36
N ILE A 201 -15.69 5.14 6.91
CA ILE A 201 -14.90 3.89 7.02
C ILE A 201 -15.70 2.84 7.78
N LYS A 202 -16.29 3.21 8.92
CA LYS A 202 -17.08 2.30 9.76
C LYS A 202 -18.29 1.75 9.01
N GLU A 203 -19.06 2.63 8.36
CA GLU A 203 -20.24 2.23 7.56
C GLU A 203 -19.88 1.25 6.45
N ILE A 204 -18.76 1.50 5.73
CA ILE A 204 -18.28 0.60 4.68
C ILE A 204 -17.83 -0.73 5.28
N SER A 205 -17.07 -0.71 6.38
CA SER A 205 -16.55 -1.94 7.00
C SER A 205 -17.67 -2.87 7.46
N GLU A 206 -18.73 -2.30 8.05
CA GLU A 206 -19.94 -3.03 8.46
C GLU A 206 -20.71 -3.59 7.25
N ALA A 207 -20.68 -2.92 6.10
CA ALA A 207 -21.40 -3.33 4.89
C ALA A 207 -20.72 -4.48 4.12
N VAL A 208 -19.39 -4.55 4.10
CA VAL A 208 -18.64 -5.51 3.25
C VAL A 208 -18.03 -6.70 3.99
N ASN A 209 -17.80 -6.57 5.31
CA ASN A 209 -17.20 -7.59 6.17
C ASN A 209 -15.87 -8.21 5.67
N ILE A 210 -15.13 -7.54 4.79
CA ILE A 210 -13.75 -7.86 4.41
C ILE A 210 -12.80 -6.78 4.95
N PRO A 211 -11.47 -7.02 5.04
CA PRO A 211 -10.52 -6.01 5.45
C PRO A 211 -10.51 -4.80 4.50
N LEU A 212 -10.45 -3.59 5.07
CA LEU A 212 -10.31 -2.37 4.30
C LEU A 212 -8.84 -1.95 4.18
N VAL A 213 -8.50 -1.33 3.06
CA VAL A 213 -7.16 -0.81 2.75
C VAL A 213 -7.20 0.70 2.72
N LEU A 214 -6.31 1.34 3.48
CA LEU A 214 -6.10 2.78 3.44
C LEU A 214 -4.99 3.09 2.44
N HIS A 215 -5.41 3.54 1.27
CA HIS A 215 -4.51 4.15 0.29
C HIS A 215 -4.12 5.56 0.71
N GLY A 216 -3.07 6.12 0.11
CA GLY A 216 -2.70 7.53 0.33
C GLY A 216 -2.49 7.92 1.80
N GLY A 217 -1.95 7.03 2.63
CA GLY A 217 -1.79 7.29 4.07
C GLY A 217 -0.74 8.34 4.41
N SER A 218 0.15 8.67 3.47
CA SER A 218 1.20 9.68 3.71
C SER A 218 0.62 11.03 4.11
N GLY A 219 1.12 11.60 5.20
CA GLY A 219 0.68 12.91 5.71
C GLY A 219 -0.57 12.89 6.61
N SER A 220 -1.20 11.73 6.84
CA SER A 220 -2.23 11.57 7.87
C SER A 220 -1.63 11.60 9.28
N ALA A 221 -2.41 12.09 10.24
CA ALA A 221 -1.98 12.16 11.64
C ALA A 221 -1.99 10.77 12.32
N PRO A 222 -1.15 10.52 13.34
CA PRO A 222 -1.15 9.27 14.10
C PRO A 222 -2.53 8.85 14.62
N GLU A 223 -3.31 9.81 15.12
CA GLU A 223 -4.64 9.59 15.68
C GLU A 223 -5.64 9.18 14.61
N GLU A 224 -5.50 9.70 13.38
CA GLU A 224 -6.35 9.32 12.24
C GLU A 224 -6.11 7.87 11.82
N PHE A 225 -4.85 7.42 11.81
CA PHE A 225 -4.54 6.01 11.55
C PHE A 225 -5.19 5.10 12.60
N GLN A 226 -5.02 5.43 13.88
CA GLN A 226 -5.59 4.61 14.95
C GLN A 226 -7.12 4.56 14.89
N ALA A 227 -7.76 5.69 14.58
CA ALA A 227 -9.22 5.76 14.40
C ALA A 227 -9.69 4.95 13.18
N ALA A 228 -8.99 5.05 12.04
CA ALA A 228 -9.29 4.30 10.83
C ALA A 228 -9.13 2.79 11.03
N ILE A 229 -8.07 2.37 11.72
CA ILE A 229 -7.81 0.97 12.06
C ILE A 229 -8.90 0.42 12.99
N ALA A 230 -9.30 1.20 14.01
CA ALA A 230 -10.41 0.82 14.88
C ALA A 230 -11.72 0.63 14.10
N ALA A 231 -11.95 1.49 13.10
CA ALA A 231 -13.14 1.49 12.24
C ALA A 231 -13.16 0.36 11.19
N GLY A 232 -12.01 -0.24 10.82
CA GLY A 232 -11.99 -1.40 9.91
C GLY A 232 -10.78 -1.49 8.97
N VAL A 233 -9.93 -0.46 8.92
CA VAL A 233 -8.69 -0.50 8.13
C VAL A 233 -7.74 -1.55 8.69
N THR A 234 -7.22 -2.41 7.81
CA THR A 234 -6.32 -3.51 8.16
C THR A 234 -4.98 -3.42 7.42
N ILE A 235 -4.91 -2.68 6.31
CA ILE A 235 -3.69 -2.40 5.57
C ILE A 235 -3.57 -0.89 5.37
N VAL A 236 -2.36 -0.34 5.48
CA VAL A 236 -2.10 1.09 5.23
C VAL A 236 -0.95 1.25 4.25
N HIS A 237 -1.20 1.92 3.13
CA HIS A 237 -0.21 2.20 2.08
C HIS A 237 0.55 3.50 2.38
N ILE A 238 1.88 3.43 2.47
CA ILE A 238 2.77 4.57 2.67
C ILE A 238 3.88 4.55 1.60
N ASN A 239 4.02 5.64 0.85
CA ASN A 239 5.07 5.75 -0.17
C ASN A 239 5.75 7.12 -0.15
N THR A 240 4.97 8.22 -0.21
CA THR A 240 5.53 9.58 -0.33
C THR A 240 6.49 9.92 0.81
N GLU A 241 6.18 9.55 2.05
CA GLU A 241 7.08 9.79 3.18
C GLU A 241 8.42 9.05 3.05
N LEU A 242 8.43 7.84 2.48
CA LEU A 242 9.66 7.08 2.20
C LEU A 242 10.49 7.78 1.14
N ARG A 243 9.85 8.23 0.04
CA ARG A 243 10.53 8.95 -1.05
C ARG A 243 11.16 10.25 -0.56
N VAL A 244 10.45 11.00 0.30
CA VAL A 244 10.95 12.24 0.90
C VAL A 244 12.15 11.94 1.80
N ALA A 245 12.03 10.99 2.72
CA ALA A 245 13.10 10.62 3.64
C ALA A 245 14.35 10.13 2.89
N TYR A 246 14.17 9.21 1.93
CA TYR A 246 15.23 8.71 1.07
C TYR A 246 15.93 9.85 0.33
N ARG A 247 15.17 10.71 -0.35
CA ARG A 247 15.70 11.81 -1.15
C ARG A 247 16.49 12.81 -0.29
N GLN A 248 15.97 13.19 0.86
CA GLN A 248 16.62 14.15 1.76
C GLN A 248 17.93 13.58 2.33
N ALA A 249 17.89 12.32 2.78
CA ALA A 249 19.07 11.65 3.31
C ALA A 249 20.14 11.42 2.24
N LEU A 250 19.75 11.11 0.99
CA LEU A 250 20.68 10.96 -0.12
C LEU A 250 21.38 12.28 -0.43
N GLN A 251 20.61 13.35 -0.54
CA GLN A 251 21.16 14.69 -0.77
C GLN A 251 22.15 15.07 0.33
N LYS A 252 21.79 14.84 1.59
CA LYS A 252 22.67 15.11 2.73
C LYS A 252 23.94 14.26 2.66
N SER A 253 23.83 12.96 2.42
CA SER A 253 24.99 12.06 2.38
C SER A 253 25.99 12.43 1.28
N LEU A 254 25.52 12.88 0.11
CA LEU A 254 26.36 13.36 -0.99
C LEU A 254 27.02 14.70 -0.67
N GLN A 255 26.32 15.60 0.05
CA GLN A 255 26.88 16.88 0.47
C GLN A 255 27.96 16.73 1.54
N GLU A 256 27.79 15.79 2.48
CA GLU A 256 28.74 15.53 3.56
C GLU A 256 30.02 14.82 3.07
N ASN A 257 29.94 14.07 1.96
CA ASN A 257 31.06 13.31 1.41
C ASN A 257 31.15 13.48 -0.12
N PRO A 258 31.53 14.67 -0.63
CA PRO A 258 31.45 14.99 -2.06
C PRO A 258 32.36 14.12 -2.96
N GLU A 259 33.46 13.61 -2.41
CA GLU A 259 34.42 12.75 -3.13
C GLU A 259 34.07 11.25 -3.06
N GLU A 260 33.03 10.87 -2.29
CA GLU A 260 32.67 9.46 -2.16
C GLU A 260 31.86 8.99 -3.37
N VAL A 261 32.46 8.08 -4.15
CA VAL A 261 31.86 7.57 -5.39
C VAL A 261 31.23 6.20 -5.24
N ALA A 262 31.48 5.47 -4.14
CA ALA A 262 30.98 4.12 -3.95
C ALA A 262 29.52 4.12 -3.42
N PRO A 263 28.54 3.59 -4.19
CA PRO A 263 27.12 3.68 -3.82
C PRO A 263 26.78 3.14 -2.45
N TYR A 264 27.26 1.95 -2.10
CA TYR A 264 26.95 1.30 -0.83
C TYR A 264 27.43 2.09 0.42
N LYS A 265 28.27 3.12 0.25
CA LYS A 265 28.68 4.00 1.36
C LYS A 265 27.74 5.19 1.51
N TYR A 266 27.45 5.92 0.42
CA TYR A 266 26.55 7.08 0.48
C TYR A 266 25.06 6.71 0.52
N LEU A 267 24.72 5.44 0.23
CA LEU A 267 23.34 4.94 0.30
C LEU A 267 22.95 4.37 1.69
N LYS A 268 23.87 4.30 2.65
CA LYS A 268 23.58 3.84 4.02
C LYS A 268 22.60 4.77 4.74
N GLU A 269 22.77 6.08 4.59
CA GLU A 269 21.92 7.06 5.26
C GLU A 269 20.49 7.09 4.70
N PRO A 270 20.27 7.05 3.37
CA PRO A 270 18.95 6.81 2.80
C PRO A 270 18.22 5.57 3.35
N LEU A 271 18.91 4.44 3.46
CA LEU A 271 18.35 3.21 4.03
C LEU A 271 17.88 3.43 5.48
N LYS A 272 18.74 3.99 6.33
CA LYS A 272 18.40 4.28 7.74
C LYS A 272 17.23 5.27 7.86
N ALA A 273 17.17 6.27 6.98
CA ALA A 273 16.09 7.25 6.98
C ALA A 273 14.74 6.59 6.62
N VAL A 274 14.72 5.72 5.61
CA VAL A 274 13.54 4.90 5.28
C VAL A 274 13.17 4.01 6.46
N GLN A 275 14.13 3.27 7.03
CA GLN A 275 13.90 2.38 8.17
C GLN A 275 13.22 3.12 9.33
N LYS A 276 13.73 4.31 9.69
CA LYS A 276 13.17 5.11 10.78
C LYS A 276 11.70 5.48 10.52
N VAL A 277 11.37 5.94 9.31
CA VAL A 277 9.98 6.28 8.96
C VAL A 277 9.09 5.04 9.04
N VAL A 278 9.54 3.91 8.52
CA VAL A 278 8.78 2.65 8.56
C VAL A 278 8.55 2.18 10.00
N GLU A 279 9.58 2.22 10.86
CA GLU A 279 9.45 1.87 12.29
C GLU A 279 8.41 2.76 13.00
N GLU A 280 8.44 4.07 12.76
CA GLU A 280 7.47 5.00 13.32
C GLU A 280 6.03 4.66 12.88
N LYS A 281 5.81 4.37 11.59
CA LYS A 281 4.49 3.97 11.08
C LYS A 281 4.03 2.63 11.65
N LEU A 282 4.91 1.63 11.68
CA LEU A 282 4.58 0.31 12.22
C LEU A 282 4.20 0.38 13.70
N LYS A 283 4.90 1.20 14.51
CA LYS A 283 4.55 1.46 15.91
C LYS A 283 3.14 2.05 16.04
N ILE A 284 2.83 3.07 15.24
CA ILE A 284 1.49 3.68 15.22
C ILE A 284 0.42 2.64 14.86
N PHE A 285 0.64 1.87 13.79
CA PHE A 285 -0.33 0.88 13.29
C PHE A 285 -0.57 -0.28 14.26
N ASN A 286 0.41 -0.59 15.10
CA ASN A 286 0.39 -1.73 16.02
C ASN A 286 0.23 -1.33 17.50
N LYS A 287 0.11 -0.04 17.80
CA LYS A 287 -0.06 0.51 19.17
C LYS A 287 1.10 0.14 20.09
N ILE A 288 2.33 0.29 19.59
CA ILE A 288 3.60 0.01 20.29
C ILE A 288 4.33 1.31 20.59
#